data_AF-A0A1Y4C5H5-F1
#
_entry.id   AF-A0A1Y4C5H5-F1
#
_cell.length_a   1.000
_cell.length_b   1.000
_cell.length_c   1.000
_cell.angle_alpha   90.00
_cell.angle_beta   90.00
_cell.angle_gamma   90.00
#
_symmetry.space_group_name_H-M   'P 1'
#
loop_
_entity.id
_entity.type
_entity.pdbx_description
1 polymer ?
#
loop_
_entity_poly.entity_id
_entity_poly.type
_entity_poly.pdbx_seq_one_letter_code
_entity_poly.pdbx_strand_id
1 'polypeptide(L)'
;MRKFFLSAAIVAATALSAVETDACTNVLVTPGASADGSSLVSYAADSHALYGELYYRPAAVYPNGTMLDIYEWDTGKFLGSIPQVAVTYQTVGNMNEHQLIITETTYGGRPELSGANGIMDYGSLIYIALQRAKTAREAIDVIVELANTYGYCSSGESFSIADPNEVWIMELIGKGEGEKGIVWVARRVPDGYICAHANQARIDRFPLDDPENCIYSEDVISFAREKGFFKGEDSEFSFCRTYAPYNFSGLRGCEARVWSAFNILTGGKFVFEDGNGNLVEKDAYDYIDFAMGYNPDNQMPLFVKAEGVTVKNVADVMRDHFEGTPMDMTTDIGAGGNALPYRWRPMDFEYEGKTYVNERAIATQQTGFWLVGQSRGWLPDVIGGILWFGTDDAATSYLTPVYTSILDVPESFREGNGSILEYSPTSAFWMTNRVANACYKMYNIMAADVRSRIDEFENATLAEIPSIDEKAMELYEIYEKNGPKKYARNSDNKVSVPFEEVRKYLTEYTITTAQDIFSDWCELEVYLLLKYMDGNVKGQNPDGSWITNGHSDRIPGSITNPGYTEKWKQAVVEDHGDVLEVKEPLP
;
A
#
# COMPACT_ATOMS: atom_id res chain seq x y z
N MET A 1 -55.63 -35.18 24.58
CA MET A 1 -54.90 -34.47 25.66
C MET A 1 -53.46 -34.29 25.20
N ARG A 2 -53.01 -33.02 25.08
CA ARG A 2 -51.64 -32.52 25.40
C ARG A 2 -50.44 -33.24 24.73
N LYS A 3 -49.52 -32.60 23.99
CA LYS A 3 -49.03 -31.21 23.97
C LYS A 3 -48.25 -30.95 22.67
N PHE A 4 -48.36 -29.71 22.20
CA PHE A 4 -47.47 -29.04 21.25
C PHE A 4 -46.01 -29.04 21.70
N PHE A 5 -45.09 -29.21 20.76
CA PHE A 5 -43.79 -28.54 20.76
C PHE A 5 -43.44 -28.16 19.31
N LEU A 6 -43.63 -26.88 18.99
CA LEU A 6 -42.98 -26.24 17.85
C LEU A 6 -41.53 -25.99 18.28
N SER A 7 -40.58 -26.60 17.59
CA SER A 7 -39.18 -26.18 17.64
C SER A 7 -38.96 -25.15 16.54
N ALA A 8 -38.89 -23.88 16.93
CA ALA A 8 -38.43 -22.80 16.07
C ALA A 8 -36.92 -22.98 15.84
N ALA A 9 -36.53 -23.28 14.60
CA ALA A 9 -35.14 -23.19 14.19
C ALA A 9 -34.81 -21.71 13.97
N ILE A 10 -34.16 -21.09 14.95
CA ILE A 10 -33.48 -19.81 14.78
C ILE A 10 -32.23 -20.11 13.97
N VAL A 11 -32.24 -19.77 12.68
CA VAL A 11 -31.03 -19.66 11.88
C VAL A 11 -30.36 -18.37 12.32
N ALA A 12 -29.40 -18.48 13.23
CA ALA A 12 -28.46 -17.40 13.49
C ALA A 12 -27.59 -17.27 12.23
N ALA A 13 -27.85 -16.24 11.42
CA ALA A 13 -26.91 -15.80 10.41
C ALA A 13 -25.69 -15.24 11.16
N THR A 14 -24.67 -16.06 11.36
CA THR A 14 -23.34 -15.57 11.72
C THR A 14 -22.85 -14.73 10.54
N ALA A 15 -22.89 -13.40 10.70
CA ALA A 15 -22.08 -12.52 9.90
C ALA A 15 -20.62 -12.94 10.14
N LEU A 16 -20.00 -13.56 9.13
CA LEU A 16 -18.54 -13.61 9.06
C LEU A 16 -18.10 -12.16 8.87
N SER A 17 -17.77 -11.49 9.97
CA SER A 17 -17.02 -10.24 9.89
C SER A 17 -15.65 -10.59 9.33
N ALA A 18 -15.32 -10.05 8.16
CA ALA A 18 -13.93 -9.96 7.74
C ALA A 18 -13.17 -9.25 8.87
N VAL A 19 -12.02 -9.78 9.27
CA VAL A 19 -11.11 -9.06 10.15
C VAL A 19 -10.36 -8.09 9.23
N GLU A 20 -11.00 -6.97 8.90
CA GLU A 20 -10.32 -5.82 8.28
C GLU A 20 -9.13 -5.45 9.17
N THR A 21 -7.96 -5.27 8.58
CA THR A 21 -6.81 -4.73 9.32
C THR A 21 -6.61 -3.28 8.96
N ASP A 22 -6.68 -2.42 9.97
CA ASP A 22 -6.31 -1.00 9.89
C ASP A 22 -4.80 -0.85 9.68
N ALA A 23 -4.31 -1.15 8.48
CA ALA A 23 -2.89 -1.32 8.23
C ALA A 23 -2.34 -0.62 6.97
N CYS A 24 -3.16 -0.28 5.97
CA CYS A 24 -2.72 0.40 4.75
C CYS A 24 -2.05 1.77 5.00
N THR A 25 -1.01 2.10 4.23
CA THR A 25 -0.32 3.41 4.25
C THR A 25 -0.02 3.88 2.83
N ASN A 26 -0.29 5.15 2.53
CA ASN A 26 -0.06 5.74 1.21
C ASN A 26 0.76 7.02 1.33
N VAL A 27 1.65 7.22 0.37
CA VAL A 27 2.42 8.44 0.14
C VAL A 27 2.13 8.92 -1.28
N LEU A 28 1.76 10.18 -1.40
CA LEU A 28 1.40 10.86 -2.64
C LEU A 28 2.44 11.94 -2.91
N VAL A 29 3.02 11.93 -4.11
CA VAL A 29 4.05 12.89 -4.53
C VAL A 29 3.61 13.56 -5.82
N THR A 30 3.59 14.88 -5.82
CA THR A 30 3.28 15.68 -7.03
C THR A 30 4.45 15.73 -8.00
N PRO A 31 4.21 16.00 -9.29
CA PRO A 31 5.27 16.22 -10.29
C PRO A 31 6.35 17.21 -9.84
N GLY A 32 5.99 18.33 -9.22
CA GLY A 32 6.94 19.33 -8.75
C GLY A 32 7.74 18.91 -7.51
N ALA A 33 7.31 17.87 -6.78
CA ALA A 33 8.04 17.31 -5.63
C ALA A 33 8.93 16.13 -6.03
N SER A 34 8.60 15.43 -7.12
CA SER A 34 9.35 14.27 -7.58
C SER A 34 10.64 14.66 -8.31
N ALA A 35 11.60 13.74 -8.32
CA ALA A 35 12.92 13.98 -8.94
C ALA A 35 12.87 14.04 -10.47
N ASP A 36 11.86 13.42 -11.09
CA ASP A 36 11.75 13.25 -12.55
C ASP A 36 10.54 13.96 -13.16
N GLY A 37 9.70 14.60 -12.35
CA GLY A 37 8.48 15.26 -12.82
C GLY A 37 7.27 14.32 -12.96
N SER A 38 7.30 13.12 -12.37
CA SER A 38 6.17 12.19 -12.35
C SER A 38 5.28 12.38 -11.12
N SER A 39 4.01 11.97 -11.23
CA SER A 39 3.17 11.75 -10.05
C SER A 39 3.50 10.36 -9.47
N LEU A 40 3.73 10.28 -8.16
CA LEU A 40 3.95 9.01 -7.45
C LEU A 40 2.86 8.75 -6.42
N VAL A 41 2.38 7.51 -6.34
CA VAL A 41 1.45 7.08 -5.29
C VAL A 41 1.88 5.70 -4.79
N SER A 42 2.14 5.57 -3.49
CA SER A 42 2.35 4.26 -2.86
C SER A 42 1.06 3.68 -2.29
N TYR A 43 1.07 2.36 -2.10
CA TYR A 43 0.02 1.64 -1.40
C TYR A 43 0.57 0.33 -0.85
N ALA A 44 0.16 -0.02 0.38
CA ALA A 44 0.31 -1.35 0.94
C ALA A 44 -1.09 -1.87 1.28
N ALA A 45 -1.51 -2.94 0.61
CA ALA A 45 -2.78 -3.59 0.85
C ALA A 45 -2.58 -4.64 1.95
N ASP A 46 -2.86 -4.24 3.19
CA ASP A 46 -2.58 -5.06 4.36
C ASP A 46 -3.85 -5.76 4.85
N SER A 47 -3.81 -7.08 4.98
CA SER A 47 -4.90 -7.92 5.49
C SER A 47 -4.41 -9.31 5.87
N HIS A 48 -4.97 -9.88 6.94
CA HIS A 48 -4.67 -11.27 7.34
C HIS A 48 -5.17 -12.33 6.36
N ALA A 49 -6.09 -11.94 5.47
CA ALA A 49 -6.76 -12.86 4.55
C ALA A 49 -6.46 -12.56 3.08
N LEU A 50 -5.86 -11.40 2.78
CA LEU A 50 -5.56 -11.00 1.41
C LEU A 50 -4.32 -11.76 0.90
N TYR A 51 -4.45 -12.30 -0.31
CA TYR A 51 -3.35 -12.92 -1.04
C TYR A 51 -2.82 -11.95 -2.08
N GLY A 52 -1.50 -11.77 -2.14
CA GLY A 52 -0.85 -10.86 -3.09
C GLY A 52 -0.87 -11.38 -4.51
N GLU A 53 -1.63 -10.72 -5.37
CA GLU A 53 -1.67 -10.99 -6.81
C GLU A 53 -1.87 -9.69 -7.60
N LEU A 54 -1.41 -9.66 -8.84
CA LEU A 54 -1.54 -8.50 -9.72
C LEU A 54 -2.83 -8.62 -10.54
N TYR A 55 -3.83 -7.83 -10.16
CA TYR A 55 -5.08 -7.80 -10.90
C TYR A 55 -4.92 -7.25 -12.31
N TYR A 56 -5.45 -7.94 -13.30
CA TYR A 56 -5.38 -7.50 -14.70
C TYR A 56 -6.72 -7.64 -15.40
N ARG A 57 -7.19 -6.54 -15.99
CA ARG A 57 -8.39 -6.54 -16.82
C ARG A 57 -8.06 -5.88 -18.16
N PRO A 58 -8.16 -6.59 -19.29
CA PRO A 58 -7.92 -5.99 -20.60
C PRO A 58 -9.05 -5.02 -20.96
N ALA A 59 -8.73 -4.01 -21.78
CA ALA A 59 -9.73 -3.13 -22.36
C ALA A 59 -10.76 -3.94 -23.17
N ALA A 60 -12.05 -3.63 -23.00
CA ALA A 60 -13.13 -4.38 -23.64
C ALA A 60 -14.24 -3.47 -24.18
N VAL A 61 -14.94 -3.96 -25.21
CA VAL A 61 -16.15 -3.35 -25.77
C VAL A 61 -17.33 -4.28 -25.51
N TYR A 62 -18.39 -3.74 -24.90
CA TYR A 62 -19.56 -4.51 -24.48
C TYR A 62 -20.80 -4.17 -25.31
N PRO A 63 -21.66 -5.15 -25.64
CA PRO A 63 -22.98 -4.89 -26.21
C PRO A 63 -23.86 -4.04 -25.29
N ASN A 64 -24.80 -3.29 -25.89
CA ASN A 64 -25.80 -2.54 -25.13
C ASN A 64 -26.64 -3.47 -24.24
N GLY A 65 -26.84 -3.08 -22.98
CA GLY A 65 -27.61 -3.86 -22.01
C GLY A 65 -26.82 -4.95 -21.28
N THR A 66 -25.51 -5.08 -21.51
CA THR A 66 -24.64 -5.90 -20.67
C THR A 66 -24.68 -5.41 -19.22
N MET A 67 -24.70 -6.35 -18.28
CA MET A 67 -24.62 -6.09 -16.85
C MET A 67 -23.22 -6.46 -16.34
N LEU A 68 -22.72 -5.70 -15.38
CA LEU A 68 -21.52 -5.97 -14.60
C LEU A 68 -21.94 -6.45 -13.23
N ASP A 69 -21.50 -7.66 -12.85
CA ASP A 69 -21.69 -8.18 -11.50
C ASP A 69 -20.68 -7.53 -10.54
N ILE A 70 -21.16 -7.19 -9.35
CA ILE A 70 -20.40 -6.54 -8.30
C ILE A 70 -20.17 -7.54 -7.18
N TYR A 71 -18.91 -7.70 -6.81
CA TYR A 71 -18.45 -8.55 -5.73
C TYR A 71 -17.67 -7.68 -4.75
N GLU A 72 -18.00 -7.81 -3.47
CA GLU A 72 -17.26 -7.18 -2.39
C GLU A 72 -15.81 -7.69 -2.42
N TRP A 73 -14.84 -6.77 -2.45
CA TRP A 73 -13.45 -7.08 -2.78
C TRP A 73 -12.78 -8.04 -1.79
N ASP A 74 -12.98 -7.88 -0.48
CA ASP A 74 -12.28 -8.66 0.54
C ASP A 74 -12.82 -10.10 0.68
N THR A 75 -14.14 -10.28 0.59
CA THR A 75 -14.80 -11.58 0.81
C THR A 75 -15.23 -12.28 -0.46
N GLY A 76 -15.20 -11.60 -1.62
CA GLY A 76 -15.72 -12.11 -2.89
C GLY A 76 -17.23 -12.32 -2.89
N LYS A 77 -17.95 -11.70 -1.95
CA LYS A 77 -19.41 -11.82 -1.82
C LYS A 77 -20.10 -11.06 -2.94
N PHE A 78 -20.96 -11.73 -3.70
CA PHE A 78 -21.83 -11.06 -4.66
C PHE A 78 -22.77 -10.05 -3.98
N LEU A 79 -22.74 -8.79 -4.43
CA LEU A 79 -23.55 -7.69 -3.91
C LEU A 79 -24.71 -7.31 -4.82
N GLY A 80 -24.57 -7.49 -6.14
CA GLY A 80 -25.59 -7.13 -7.12
C GLY A 80 -24.99 -6.92 -8.51
N SER A 81 -25.73 -6.27 -9.39
CA SER A 81 -25.24 -5.97 -10.75
C SER A 81 -25.63 -4.55 -11.16
N ILE A 82 -24.76 -3.90 -11.94
CA ILE A 82 -24.99 -2.57 -12.53
C ILE A 82 -24.91 -2.64 -14.06
N PRO A 83 -25.50 -1.69 -14.80
CA PRO A 83 -25.25 -1.57 -16.23
C PRO A 83 -23.75 -1.43 -16.54
N GLN A 84 -23.27 -2.20 -17.50
CA GLN A 84 -21.90 -2.10 -17.99
C GLN A 84 -21.79 -0.97 -19.03
N VAL A 85 -20.67 -0.24 -19.00
CA VAL A 85 -20.36 0.79 -20.00
C VAL A 85 -19.96 0.15 -21.33
N ALA A 86 -20.17 0.86 -22.44
CA ALA A 86 -19.89 0.33 -23.77
C ALA A 86 -18.40 0.02 -24.01
N VAL A 87 -17.50 0.75 -23.36
CA VAL A 87 -16.04 0.60 -23.47
C VAL A 87 -15.43 0.70 -22.08
N THR A 88 -14.48 -0.17 -21.79
CA THR A 88 -13.66 -0.15 -20.57
C THR A 88 -12.19 -0.03 -20.94
N TYR A 89 -11.42 0.63 -20.08
CA TYR A 89 -9.97 0.76 -20.22
C TYR A 89 -9.27 -0.43 -19.59
N GLN A 90 -8.07 -0.71 -20.11
CA GLN A 90 -7.20 -1.72 -19.51
C GLN A 90 -6.70 -1.27 -18.15
N THR A 91 -6.65 -2.20 -17.19
CA THR A 91 -6.12 -2.00 -15.85
C THR A 91 -5.05 -3.03 -15.52
N VAL A 92 -3.99 -2.56 -14.85
CA VAL A 92 -2.87 -3.34 -14.32
C VAL A 92 -2.72 -2.92 -12.87
N GLY A 93 -3.15 -3.76 -11.94
CA GLY A 93 -3.30 -3.45 -10.52
C GLY A 93 -4.13 -2.18 -10.31
N ASN A 94 -3.59 -1.27 -9.49
CA ASN A 94 -4.21 0.00 -9.12
C ASN A 94 -3.96 1.13 -10.14
N MET A 95 -3.64 0.79 -11.39
CA MET A 95 -3.34 1.76 -12.45
C MET A 95 -3.96 1.34 -13.79
N ASN A 96 -4.28 2.30 -14.66
CA ASN A 96 -4.85 2.02 -15.98
C ASN A 96 -3.94 2.45 -17.15
N GLU A 97 -4.35 2.12 -18.38
CA GLU A 97 -3.62 2.47 -19.60
C GLU A 97 -3.51 3.97 -19.89
N HIS A 98 -4.21 4.82 -19.14
CA HIS A 98 -4.13 6.29 -19.19
C HIS A 98 -3.28 6.89 -18.06
N GLN A 99 -2.51 6.03 -17.38
CA GLN A 99 -1.65 6.41 -16.26
C GLN A 99 -2.39 6.99 -15.05
N LEU A 100 -3.70 6.73 -14.94
CA LEU A 100 -4.50 7.03 -13.76
C LEU A 100 -4.21 5.97 -12.70
N ILE A 101 -3.91 6.40 -11.49
CA ILE A 101 -3.63 5.59 -10.30
C ILE A 101 -4.74 5.83 -9.28
N ILE A 102 -5.29 4.77 -8.71
CA ILE A 102 -6.25 4.84 -7.59
C ILE A 102 -5.89 3.80 -6.52
N THR A 103 -5.60 4.26 -5.31
CA THR A 103 -5.32 3.42 -4.13
C THR A 103 -6.08 3.95 -2.92
N GLU A 104 -6.04 3.28 -1.76
CA GLU A 104 -6.82 3.67 -0.58
C GLU A 104 -6.09 3.44 0.75
N THR A 105 -6.64 4.03 1.81
CA THR A 105 -6.53 3.52 3.19
C THR A 105 -7.89 3.62 3.91
N THR A 106 -8.40 2.51 4.43
CA THR A 106 -9.63 2.45 5.24
C THR A 106 -9.44 3.11 6.60
N TYR A 107 -10.17 4.19 6.90
CA TYR A 107 -10.14 4.83 8.23
C TYR A 107 -11.31 4.44 9.13
N GLY A 108 -12.30 3.70 8.61
CA GLY A 108 -13.48 3.25 9.34
C GLY A 108 -14.45 4.38 9.64
N GLY A 109 -14.06 5.27 10.56
CA GLY A 109 -14.81 6.46 10.96
C GLY A 109 -15.99 6.13 11.87
N ARG A 110 -17.17 6.64 11.52
CA ARG A 110 -18.40 6.42 12.29
C ARG A 110 -19.04 5.08 11.93
N PRO A 111 -19.09 4.08 12.84
CA PRO A 111 -19.64 2.77 12.53
C PRO A 111 -21.13 2.83 12.17
N GLU A 112 -21.88 3.80 12.70
CA GLU A 112 -23.30 4.02 12.36
C GLU A 112 -23.53 4.47 10.91
N LEU A 113 -22.47 4.89 10.22
CA LEU A 113 -22.49 5.27 8.80
C LEU A 113 -22.05 4.13 7.86
N SER A 114 -21.58 3.02 8.43
CA SER A 114 -21.23 1.80 7.68
C SER A 114 -22.45 0.90 7.46
N GLY A 115 -22.38 0.03 6.45
CA GLY A 115 -23.31 -1.09 6.30
C GLY A 115 -24.43 -0.95 5.25
N ALA A 116 -24.68 -2.07 4.58
CA ALA A 116 -25.81 -2.57 3.77
C ALA A 116 -26.62 -1.65 2.80
N ASN A 117 -26.44 -0.34 2.75
CA ASN A 117 -27.13 0.52 1.79
C ASN A 117 -26.29 0.79 0.56
N GLY A 118 -26.04 -0.28 -0.17
CA GLY A 118 -25.34 -0.19 -1.41
C GLY A 118 -24.90 -1.53 -1.92
N ILE A 119 -24.52 -1.52 -3.19
CA ILE A 119 -23.81 -2.64 -3.79
C ILE A 119 -22.39 -2.26 -4.16
N MET A 120 -21.96 -1.01 -3.97
CA MET A 120 -20.57 -0.60 -4.18
C MET A 120 -19.79 -0.70 -2.87
N ASP A 121 -18.76 -1.55 -2.84
CA ASP A 121 -17.69 -1.49 -1.86
C ASP A 121 -16.53 -0.62 -2.35
N TYR A 122 -15.60 -0.31 -1.46
CA TYR A 122 -14.45 0.55 -1.75
C TYR A 122 -13.58 0.00 -2.89
N GLY A 123 -13.29 -1.31 -2.90
CA GLY A 123 -12.50 -1.95 -3.96
C GLY A 123 -13.22 -1.89 -5.30
N SER A 124 -14.53 -2.17 -5.32
CA SER A 124 -15.34 -1.98 -6.53
C SER A 124 -15.30 -0.54 -7.05
N LEU A 125 -15.34 0.47 -6.19
CA LEU A 125 -15.21 1.88 -6.62
C LEU A 125 -13.87 2.13 -7.31
N ILE A 126 -12.76 1.63 -6.74
CA ILE A 126 -11.41 1.76 -7.30
C ILE A 126 -11.33 1.12 -8.69
N TYR A 127 -11.58 -0.19 -8.79
CA TYR A 127 -11.33 -0.94 -10.03
C TYR A 127 -12.31 -0.58 -11.14
N ILE A 128 -13.54 -0.19 -10.82
CA ILE A 128 -14.52 0.23 -11.82
C ILE A 128 -14.21 1.66 -12.29
N ALA A 129 -13.76 2.56 -11.40
CA ALA A 129 -13.31 3.89 -11.81
C ALA A 129 -12.10 3.81 -12.74
N LEU A 130 -11.10 2.99 -12.42
CA LEU A 130 -9.94 2.74 -13.29
C LEU A 130 -10.35 2.26 -14.69
N GLN A 131 -11.41 1.45 -14.81
CA GLN A 131 -11.94 0.98 -16.09
C GLN A 131 -12.77 2.04 -16.85
N ARG A 132 -13.16 3.15 -16.22
CA ARG A 132 -14.13 4.13 -16.77
C ARG A 132 -13.59 5.55 -16.90
N ALA A 133 -12.51 5.89 -16.21
CA ALA A 133 -11.92 7.22 -16.17
C ALA A 133 -10.50 7.25 -16.75
N LYS A 134 -10.08 8.41 -17.26
CA LYS A 134 -8.71 8.65 -17.76
C LYS A 134 -7.91 9.60 -16.91
N THR A 135 -8.58 10.46 -16.15
CA THR A 135 -7.98 11.50 -15.32
C THR A 135 -8.45 11.37 -13.88
N ALA A 136 -7.71 11.99 -12.95
CA ALA A 136 -8.02 11.98 -11.53
C ALA A 136 -9.41 12.58 -11.25
N ARG A 137 -9.77 13.66 -11.93
CA ARG A 137 -11.09 14.29 -11.80
C ARG A 137 -12.22 13.42 -12.34
N GLU A 138 -12.03 12.83 -13.53
CA GLU A 138 -13.01 11.87 -14.07
C GLU A 138 -13.20 10.68 -13.12
N ALA A 139 -12.14 10.23 -12.47
CA ALA A 139 -12.22 9.14 -11.49
C ALA A 139 -13.07 9.53 -10.28
N ILE A 140 -12.85 10.72 -9.72
CA ILE A 140 -13.68 11.26 -8.62
C ILE A 140 -15.15 11.32 -9.04
N ASP A 141 -15.46 11.83 -10.23
CA ASP A 141 -16.83 11.89 -10.75
C ASP A 141 -17.46 10.50 -10.87
N VAL A 142 -16.73 9.52 -11.40
CA VAL A 142 -17.21 8.13 -11.53
C VAL A 142 -17.44 7.50 -10.15
N ILE A 143 -16.53 7.69 -9.20
CA ILE A 143 -16.65 7.18 -7.82
C ILE A 143 -17.93 7.72 -7.18
N VAL A 144 -18.13 9.04 -7.27
CA VAL A 144 -19.28 9.74 -6.70
C VAL A 144 -20.58 9.31 -7.38
N GLU A 145 -20.61 9.20 -8.72
CA GLU A 145 -21.77 8.73 -9.47
C GLU A 145 -22.16 7.31 -9.05
N LEU A 146 -21.20 6.40 -8.99
CA LEU A 146 -21.42 5.00 -8.60
C LEU A 146 -21.96 4.89 -7.18
N ALA A 147 -21.31 5.55 -6.23
CA ALA A 147 -21.71 5.53 -4.83
C ALA A 147 -23.11 6.13 -4.63
N ASN A 148 -23.42 7.26 -5.26
CA ASN A 148 -24.73 7.90 -5.11
C ASN A 148 -25.86 7.13 -5.81
N THR A 149 -25.59 6.51 -6.95
CA THR A 149 -26.60 5.77 -7.72
C THR A 149 -26.90 4.40 -7.12
N TYR A 150 -25.84 3.65 -6.82
CA TYR A 150 -25.92 2.25 -6.42
C TYR A 150 -25.79 2.04 -4.91
N GLY A 151 -25.45 3.09 -4.17
CA GLY A 151 -25.19 3.06 -2.73
C GLY A 151 -23.79 2.53 -2.42
N TYR A 152 -23.30 2.83 -1.23
CA TYR A 152 -21.97 2.47 -0.75
C TYR A 152 -22.07 1.66 0.54
N CYS A 153 -21.42 0.49 0.61
CA CYS A 153 -21.60 -0.44 1.72
C CYS A 153 -20.37 -0.62 2.63
N SER A 154 -19.22 -0.05 2.28
CA SER A 154 -18.00 -0.11 3.08
C SER A 154 -17.93 0.98 4.16
N SER A 155 -16.88 0.97 4.96
CA SER A 155 -16.63 1.98 5.98
C SER A 155 -15.98 3.24 5.38
N GLY A 156 -15.51 4.18 6.20
CA GLY A 156 -14.86 5.40 5.72
C GLY A 156 -13.50 5.14 5.08
N GLU A 157 -13.24 5.80 3.94
CA GLU A 157 -12.07 5.57 3.09
C GLU A 157 -11.35 6.85 2.70
N SER A 158 -10.01 6.80 2.70
CA SER A 158 -9.15 7.83 2.10
C SER A 158 -8.58 7.30 0.79
N PHE A 159 -9.03 7.81 -0.35
CA PHE A 159 -8.52 7.45 -1.67
C PHE A 159 -7.38 8.38 -2.10
N SER A 160 -6.30 7.78 -2.58
CA SER A 160 -5.25 8.46 -3.34
C SER A 160 -5.59 8.36 -4.82
N ILE A 161 -5.71 9.49 -5.52
CA ILE A 161 -6.09 9.52 -6.94
C ILE A 161 -5.09 10.40 -7.66
N ALA A 162 -4.35 9.84 -8.61
CA ALA A 162 -3.33 10.58 -9.36
C ALA A 162 -3.37 10.26 -10.84
N ASP A 163 -3.04 11.25 -11.66
CA ASP A 163 -2.77 11.09 -13.09
C ASP A 163 -1.46 11.84 -13.43
N PRO A 164 -1.05 11.95 -14.70
CA PRO A 164 0.21 12.62 -15.04
C PRO A 164 0.32 14.10 -14.64
N ASN A 165 -0.79 14.75 -14.29
CA ASN A 165 -0.88 16.20 -14.07
C ASN A 165 -1.35 16.57 -12.66
N GLU A 166 -2.20 15.74 -12.04
CA GLU A 166 -2.83 16.05 -10.76
C GLU A 166 -2.74 14.88 -9.78
N VAL A 167 -2.65 15.23 -8.50
CA VAL A 167 -2.65 14.30 -7.38
C VAL A 167 -3.68 14.78 -6.36
N TRP A 168 -4.55 13.89 -5.91
CA TRP A 168 -5.70 14.18 -5.06
C TRP A 168 -5.75 13.19 -3.89
N ILE A 169 -6.10 13.72 -2.71
CA ILE A 169 -6.59 12.92 -1.58
C ILE A 169 -8.10 13.13 -1.47
N MET A 170 -8.87 12.05 -1.46
CA MET A 170 -10.33 12.08 -1.33
C MET A 170 -10.74 11.28 -0.09
N GLU A 171 -11.44 11.90 0.85
CA GLU A 171 -12.00 11.22 2.01
C GLU A 171 -13.51 11.12 1.86
N LEU A 172 -14.03 9.89 1.97
CA LEU A 172 -15.45 9.58 1.79
C LEU A 172 -15.96 8.66 2.89
N ILE A 173 -17.25 8.77 3.21
CA ILE A 173 -17.95 7.84 4.11
C ILE A 173 -19.39 7.69 3.66
N GLY A 174 -19.97 6.51 3.91
CA GLY A 174 -21.38 6.24 3.65
C GLY A 174 -22.33 7.13 4.46
N LYS A 175 -23.61 7.09 4.10
CA LYS A 175 -24.68 7.82 4.82
C LYS A 175 -25.45 6.97 5.83
N GLY A 176 -24.99 5.73 6.06
CA GLY A 176 -25.56 4.79 7.02
C GLY A 176 -26.89 4.18 6.60
N GLU A 177 -27.59 3.61 7.58
CA GLU A 177 -28.89 2.97 7.35
C GLU A 177 -30.00 3.98 6.97
N GLY A 178 -30.62 3.87 5.79
CA GLY A 178 -31.77 4.64 5.33
C GLY A 178 -31.52 5.54 4.11
N GLU A 179 -30.27 5.81 3.74
CA GLU A 179 -29.93 6.75 2.66
C GLU A 179 -28.79 6.20 1.78
N LYS A 180 -28.95 6.30 0.45
CA LYS A 180 -27.89 5.93 -0.50
C LYS A 180 -26.91 7.08 -0.67
N GLY A 181 -25.66 6.73 -0.97
CA GLY A 181 -24.62 7.66 -1.33
C GLY A 181 -23.58 7.85 -0.23
N ILE A 182 -22.72 8.81 -0.48
CA ILE A 182 -21.57 9.15 0.36
C ILE A 182 -21.57 10.64 0.64
N VAL A 183 -21.00 11.03 1.78
CA VAL A 183 -20.49 12.39 1.99
C VAL A 183 -18.98 12.33 1.84
N TRP A 184 -18.41 13.34 1.17
CA TRP A 184 -17.00 13.28 0.78
C TRP A 184 -16.39 14.67 0.57
N VAL A 185 -15.07 14.73 0.63
CA VAL A 185 -14.25 15.88 0.26
C VAL A 185 -12.98 15.39 -0.42
N ALA A 186 -12.56 16.04 -1.51
CA ALA A 186 -11.30 15.80 -2.17
C ALA A 186 -10.48 17.09 -2.28
N ARG A 187 -9.20 16.98 -1.97
CA ARG A 187 -8.22 18.08 -2.00
C ARG A 187 -7.10 17.74 -2.97
N ARG A 188 -6.82 18.66 -3.90
CA ARG A 188 -5.65 18.59 -4.76
C ARG A 188 -4.40 18.81 -3.91
N VAL A 189 -3.42 17.92 -4.01
CA VAL A 189 -2.10 18.13 -3.42
C VAL A 189 -1.42 19.24 -4.23
N PRO A 190 -1.00 20.35 -3.60
CA PRO A 190 -0.34 21.43 -4.33
C PRO A 190 0.96 20.95 -4.97
N ASP A 191 1.28 21.45 -6.16
CA ASP A 191 2.52 21.08 -6.84
C ASP A 191 3.76 21.47 -6.02
N GLY A 192 4.76 20.57 -5.93
CA GLY A 192 5.90 20.73 -5.03
C GLY A 192 5.65 20.27 -3.58
N TYR A 193 4.52 19.59 -3.33
CA TYR A 193 4.20 18.99 -2.04
C TYR A 193 3.99 17.49 -2.13
N ILE A 194 4.10 16.85 -0.96
CA ILE A 194 3.69 15.47 -0.71
C ILE A 194 2.51 15.45 0.27
N CYS A 195 1.71 14.40 0.18
CA CYS A 195 0.70 14.02 1.15
C CYS A 195 0.97 12.58 1.60
N ALA A 196 0.57 12.22 2.81
CA ALA A 196 0.56 10.83 3.25
C ALA A 196 -0.68 10.60 4.10
N HIS A 197 -1.23 9.40 4.02
CA HIS A 197 -2.36 8.99 4.84
C HIS A 197 -2.28 7.51 5.19
N ALA A 198 -2.98 7.17 6.26
CA ALA A 198 -3.11 5.85 6.85
C ALA A 198 -4.58 5.69 7.28
N ASN A 199 -4.87 4.75 8.17
CA ASN A 199 -6.23 4.41 8.62
C ASN A 199 -6.87 5.47 9.57
N GLN A 200 -6.66 6.75 9.29
CA GLN A 200 -7.23 7.90 9.98
C GLN A 200 -7.46 9.01 8.94
N ALA A 201 -8.69 9.54 8.86
CA ALA A 201 -8.98 10.71 8.02
C ALA A 201 -8.20 11.94 8.53
N ARG A 202 -7.74 12.78 7.61
CA ARG A 202 -6.81 13.90 7.82
C ARG A 202 -7.33 15.23 7.29
N ILE A 203 -8.28 15.26 6.35
CA ILE A 203 -8.81 16.53 5.83
C ILE A 203 -9.60 17.21 6.97
N ASP A 204 -9.03 18.28 7.52
CA ASP A 204 -9.65 19.07 8.59
C ASP A 204 -10.63 20.09 7.98
N ARG A 205 -10.34 21.39 8.13
CA ARG A 205 -11.06 22.45 7.42
C ARG A 205 -10.61 22.51 5.97
N PHE A 206 -11.55 22.83 5.08
CA PHE A 206 -11.30 22.93 3.64
C PHE A 206 -12.01 24.15 3.05
N PRO A 207 -11.48 24.72 1.94
CA PRO A 207 -12.10 25.86 1.30
C PRO A 207 -13.43 25.47 0.64
N LEU A 208 -14.44 26.35 0.76
CA LEU A 208 -15.77 26.16 0.18
C LEU A 208 -15.93 26.88 -1.17
N ASP A 209 -14.97 27.73 -1.53
CA ASP A 209 -14.96 28.58 -2.71
C ASP A 209 -13.66 28.42 -3.55
N ASP A 210 -13.13 27.20 -3.60
CA ASP A 210 -11.97 26.84 -4.43
C ASP A 210 -12.19 25.53 -5.20
N PRO A 211 -13.07 25.51 -6.23
CA PRO A 211 -13.40 24.30 -6.98
C PRO A 211 -12.22 23.74 -7.79
N GLU A 212 -11.15 24.51 -7.96
CA GLU A 212 -9.93 24.03 -8.63
C GLU A 212 -9.14 23.09 -7.72
N ASN A 213 -9.04 23.38 -6.41
CA ASN A 213 -8.22 22.58 -5.49
C ASN A 213 -9.03 21.83 -4.41
N CYS A 214 -10.35 22.05 -4.35
CA CYS A 214 -11.24 21.42 -3.39
C CYS A 214 -12.63 21.18 -3.98
N ILE A 215 -13.02 19.91 -4.07
CA ILE A 215 -14.36 19.49 -4.49
C ILE A 215 -14.94 18.57 -3.41
N TYR A 216 -16.22 18.69 -3.13
CA TYR A 216 -16.87 18.02 -2.00
C TYR A 216 -18.36 17.80 -2.25
N SER A 217 -19.01 16.94 -1.47
CA SER A 217 -20.46 16.73 -1.60
C SER A 217 -21.23 17.97 -1.12
N GLU A 218 -22.23 18.42 -1.87
CA GLU A 218 -23.01 19.63 -1.55
C GLU A 218 -23.62 19.61 -0.14
N ASP A 219 -23.89 18.40 0.37
CA ASP A 219 -24.52 18.14 1.65
C ASP A 219 -23.54 17.77 2.78
N VAL A 220 -22.22 17.79 2.56
CA VAL A 220 -21.21 17.31 3.52
C VAL A 220 -21.35 17.94 4.91
N ILE A 221 -21.74 19.21 4.99
CA ILE A 221 -21.94 19.93 6.27
C ILE A 221 -23.39 19.77 6.77
N SER A 222 -24.39 19.88 5.89
CA SER A 222 -25.81 19.77 6.29
C SER A 222 -26.15 18.37 6.80
N PHE A 223 -25.59 17.32 6.20
CA PHE A 223 -25.75 15.95 6.66
C PHE A 223 -25.17 15.76 8.07
N ALA A 224 -23.97 16.29 8.34
CA ALA A 224 -23.37 16.26 9.68
C ALA A 224 -24.26 16.96 10.73
N ARG A 225 -24.90 18.08 10.38
CA ARG A 225 -25.84 18.79 11.26
C ARG A 225 -27.11 17.97 11.51
N GLU A 226 -27.67 17.34 10.47
CA GLU A 226 -28.86 16.49 10.58
C GLU A 226 -28.62 15.31 11.52
N LYS A 227 -27.47 14.64 11.38
CA LYS A 227 -27.05 13.55 12.27
C LYS A 227 -26.61 14.02 13.66
N GLY A 228 -26.45 15.34 13.85
CA GLY A 228 -26.02 15.93 15.12
C GLY A 228 -24.53 15.79 15.41
N PHE A 229 -23.71 15.44 14.41
CA PHE A 229 -22.26 15.29 14.53
C PHE A 229 -21.52 16.62 14.59
N PHE A 230 -22.11 17.67 14.01
CA PHE A 230 -21.52 19.01 13.98
C PHE A 230 -22.51 20.09 14.41
N LYS A 231 -22.00 21.06 15.18
CA LYS A 231 -22.70 22.29 15.58
C LYS A 231 -21.71 23.44 15.47
N GLY A 232 -22.06 24.50 14.75
CA GLY A 232 -21.19 25.64 14.52
C GLY A 232 -21.41 26.25 13.14
N GLU A 233 -20.57 27.24 12.82
CA GLU A 233 -20.53 27.90 11.51
C GLU A 233 -19.84 27.00 10.47
N ASP A 234 -20.14 27.14 9.18
CA ASP A 234 -19.53 26.32 8.12
C ASP A 234 -17.99 26.43 8.10
N SER A 235 -17.44 27.60 8.43
CA SER A 235 -15.99 27.84 8.52
C SER A 235 -15.28 27.06 9.63
N GLU A 236 -16.03 26.50 10.58
CA GLU A 236 -15.49 25.70 11.69
C GLU A 236 -15.56 24.19 11.40
N PHE A 237 -16.22 23.80 10.31
CA PHE A 237 -16.40 22.40 9.96
C PHE A 237 -15.08 21.71 9.63
N SER A 238 -14.84 20.58 10.28
CA SER A 238 -13.68 19.71 10.04
C SER A 238 -14.19 18.34 9.60
N PHE A 239 -13.77 17.86 8.41
CA PHE A 239 -14.24 16.58 7.91
C PHE A 239 -13.75 15.43 8.80
N CYS A 240 -12.43 15.36 9.05
CA CYS A 240 -11.84 14.29 9.85
C CYS A 240 -12.36 14.27 11.29
N ARG A 241 -12.46 15.42 11.97
CA ARG A 241 -12.99 15.46 13.35
C ARG A 241 -14.48 15.15 13.42
N THR A 242 -15.22 15.39 12.34
CA THR A 242 -16.66 15.08 12.28
C THR A 242 -16.90 13.62 11.98
N TYR A 243 -16.26 13.05 10.95
CA TYR A 243 -16.58 11.72 10.43
C TYR A 243 -15.61 10.61 10.87
N ALA A 244 -14.41 10.95 11.35
CA ALA A 244 -13.44 10.04 11.96
C ALA A 244 -12.78 10.66 13.20
N PRO A 245 -13.54 10.91 14.29
CA PRO A 245 -13.01 11.58 15.47
C PRO A 245 -11.78 10.86 16.05
N TYR A 246 -10.76 11.63 16.42
CA TYR A 246 -9.52 11.04 16.95
C TYR A 246 -9.76 10.20 18.20
N ASN A 247 -9.09 9.06 18.22
CA ASN A 247 -8.83 8.29 19.42
C ASN A 247 -7.32 8.00 19.51
N PHE A 248 -6.87 7.44 20.63
CA PHE A 248 -5.45 7.17 20.83
C PHE A 248 -4.86 6.28 19.73
N SER A 249 -5.60 5.26 19.27
CA SER A 249 -5.15 4.34 18.21
C SER A 249 -5.09 5.00 16.84
N GLY A 250 -6.04 5.88 16.50
CA GLY A 250 -6.01 6.65 15.25
C GLY A 250 -4.78 7.53 15.16
N LEU A 251 -4.38 8.16 16.27
CA LEU A 251 -3.15 8.94 16.32
C LEU A 251 -1.91 8.04 16.36
N ARG A 252 -1.78 7.20 17.39
CA ARG A 252 -0.60 6.37 17.64
C ARG A 252 -0.32 5.34 16.54
N GLY A 253 -1.36 4.78 15.96
CA GLY A 253 -1.26 3.74 14.94
C GLY A 253 -1.30 4.25 13.50
N CYS A 254 -1.79 5.47 13.23
CA CYS A 254 -1.95 5.97 11.85
C CYS A 254 -1.18 7.26 11.61
N GLU A 255 -1.42 8.31 12.41
CA GLU A 255 -0.67 9.56 12.28
C GLU A 255 0.84 9.38 12.57
N ALA A 256 1.22 8.40 13.40
CA ALA A 256 2.63 8.03 13.55
C ALA A 256 3.29 7.60 12.23
N ARG A 257 2.63 6.78 11.43
CA ARG A 257 3.13 6.33 10.11
C ARG A 257 3.27 7.50 9.14
N VAL A 258 2.28 8.37 9.10
CA VAL A 258 2.32 9.61 8.33
C VAL A 258 3.48 10.50 8.76
N TRP A 259 3.66 10.67 10.07
CA TRP A 259 4.77 11.43 10.65
C TRP A 259 6.12 10.87 10.19
N SER A 260 6.29 9.54 10.23
CA SER A 260 7.55 8.90 9.82
C SER A 260 7.83 9.10 8.34
N ALA A 261 6.81 8.90 7.49
CA ALA A 261 6.91 9.14 6.05
C ALA A 261 7.34 10.59 5.73
N PHE A 262 6.70 11.58 6.36
CA PHE A 262 7.10 12.97 6.21
C PHE A 262 8.50 13.23 6.76
N ASN A 263 8.84 12.70 7.93
CA ASN A 263 10.15 12.88 8.56
C ASN A 263 11.28 12.38 7.64
N ILE A 264 11.11 11.19 7.05
CA ILE A 264 12.09 10.59 6.13
C ILE A 264 12.20 11.40 4.84
N LEU A 265 11.06 11.71 4.18
CA LEU A 265 11.06 12.34 2.86
C LEU A 265 11.44 13.82 2.86
N THR A 266 11.35 14.49 4.02
CA THR A 266 11.68 15.91 4.16
C THR A 266 12.95 16.17 4.96
N GLY A 267 13.66 15.12 5.39
CA GLY A 267 14.86 15.26 6.22
C GLY A 267 14.59 15.90 7.59
N GLY A 268 13.41 15.63 8.17
CA GLY A 268 13.01 16.10 9.49
C GLY A 268 12.53 17.55 9.57
N LYS A 269 12.22 18.20 8.44
CA LYS A 269 11.72 19.59 8.39
C LYS A 269 10.41 19.68 7.63
N PHE A 270 9.34 20.00 8.33
CA PHE A 270 8.02 20.17 7.73
C PHE A 270 7.83 21.62 7.31
N VAL A 271 7.83 21.85 6.00
CA VAL A 271 7.54 23.15 5.39
C VAL A 271 6.15 23.11 4.77
N PHE A 272 5.24 23.97 5.21
CA PHE A 272 3.84 23.96 4.78
C PHE A 272 3.16 25.32 4.93
N GLU A 273 1.99 25.50 4.33
CA GLU A 273 1.17 26.70 4.50
C GLU A 273 0.28 26.58 5.75
N ASP A 274 0.35 27.55 6.65
CA ASP A 274 -0.50 27.60 7.84
C ASP A 274 -1.95 27.99 7.49
N GLY A 275 -2.84 27.99 8.49
CA GLY A 275 -4.25 28.36 8.32
C GLY A 275 -4.51 29.80 7.87
N ASN A 276 -3.47 30.65 7.78
CA ASN A 276 -3.53 32.01 7.25
C ASN A 276 -2.86 32.13 5.86
N GLY A 277 -2.39 31.01 5.28
CA GLY A 277 -1.69 30.98 4.00
C GLY A 277 -0.21 31.40 4.07
N ASN A 278 0.39 31.46 5.26
CA ASN A 278 1.81 31.75 5.39
C ASN A 278 2.63 30.46 5.31
N LEU A 279 3.71 30.48 4.52
CA LEU A 279 4.67 29.39 4.52
C LEU A 279 5.46 29.37 5.84
N VAL A 280 5.40 28.26 6.57
CA VAL A 280 6.10 28.04 7.83
C VAL A 280 6.98 26.80 7.75
N GLU A 281 8.04 26.78 8.56
CA GLU A 281 8.93 25.63 8.74
C GLU A 281 8.91 25.20 10.20
N LYS A 282 8.78 23.89 10.43
CA LYS A 282 8.75 23.25 11.75
C LYS A 282 9.64 22.03 11.78
N ASP A 283 10.17 21.70 12.95
CA ASP A 283 10.87 20.43 13.12
C ASP A 283 9.86 19.29 13.13
N ALA A 284 10.18 18.13 12.55
CA ALA A 284 9.31 16.97 12.61
C ALA A 284 8.99 16.60 14.06
N TYR A 285 9.95 16.74 14.99
CA TYR A 285 9.74 16.47 16.41
C TYR A 285 8.80 17.47 17.10
N ASP A 286 8.49 18.62 16.50
CA ASP A 286 7.45 19.51 17.03
C ASP A 286 6.05 18.86 16.98
N TYR A 287 5.88 17.78 16.20
CA TYR A 287 4.63 17.02 16.04
C TYR A 287 4.68 15.61 16.63
N ILE A 288 5.78 15.24 17.31
CA ILE A 288 5.93 13.89 17.83
C ILE A 288 4.84 13.56 18.85
N ASP A 289 4.41 14.52 19.67
CA ASP A 289 3.37 14.30 20.68
C ASP A 289 1.98 13.99 20.07
N PHE A 290 1.67 14.55 18.91
CA PHE A 290 0.50 14.20 18.11
C PHE A 290 0.64 12.79 17.53
N ALA A 291 1.78 12.47 16.90
CA ALA A 291 2.09 11.13 16.39
C ALA A 291 2.08 10.06 17.50
N MET A 292 2.50 10.40 18.72
CA MET A 292 2.44 9.50 19.87
C MET A 292 1.05 9.41 20.53
N GLY A 293 0.07 10.15 20.03
CA GLY A 293 -1.30 10.15 20.55
C GLY A 293 -1.49 10.89 21.87
N TYR A 294 -0.54 11.73 22.27
CA TYR A 294 -0.56 12.47 23.54
C TYR A 294 -1.18 13.86 23.41
N ASN A 295 -1.25 14.42 22.20
CA ASN A 295 -1.76 15.78 21.98
C ASN A 295 -2.58 15.88 20.69
N PRO A 296 -3.90 15.60 20.72
CA PRO A 296 -4.76 15.68 19.53
C PRO A 296 -4.92 17.09 18.96
N ASP A 297 -4.58 18.14 19.71
CA ASP A 297 -4.72 19.52 19.28
C ASP A 297 -3.54 20.00 18.41
N ASN A 298 -2.39 19.31 18.47
CA ASN A 298 -1.19 19.63 17.70
C ASN A 298 -1.16 18.90 16.34
N GLN A 299 -2.25 19.01 15.59
CA GLN A 299 -2.46 18.29 14.34
C GLN A 299 -1.36 18.60 13.31
N MET A 300 -0.83 17.54 12.68
CA MET A 300 0.12 17.66 11.58
C MET A 300 -0.50 18.28 10.32
N PRO A 301 0.27 18.99 9.50
CA PRO A 301 -0.22 19.50 8.22
C PRO A 301 -0.65 18.37 7.27
N LEU A 302 -1.66 18.64 6.45
CA LEU A 302 -2.12 17.69 5.42
C LEU A 302 -1.06 17.49 4.32
N PHE A 303 -0.40 18.59 3.94
CA PHE A 303 0.63 18.65 2.89
C PHE A 303 1.92 19.23 3.44
N VAL A 304 3.07 18.65 3.05
CA VAL A 304 4.39 19.22 3.33
C VAL A 304 5.19 19.33 2.03
N LYS A 305 5.99 20.38 1.88
CA LYS A 305 6.87 20.52 0.72
C LYS A 305 7.93 19.44 0.74
N ALA A 306 8.25 18.92 -0.43
CA ALA A 306 9.39 18.06 -0.66
C ALA A 306 10.00 18.37 -2.03
N GLU A 307 11.24 17.96 -2.25
CA GLU A 307 11.95 18.15 -3.52
C GLU A 307 12.81 16.93 -3.79
N GLY A 308 12.88 16.52 -5.06
CA GLY A 308 13.76 15.44 -5.49
C GLY A 308 13.36 14.06 -4.98
N VAL A 309 12.07 13.84 -4.69
CA VAL A 309 11.58 12.54 -4.22
C VAL A 309 11.59 11.53 -5.37
N THR A 310 12.35 10.45 -5.23
CA THR A 310 12.42 9.37 -6.23
C THR A 310 11.44 8.24 -5.91
N VAL A 311 11.14 7.39 -6.91
CA VAL A 311 10.44 6.10 -6.68
C VAL A 311 11.10 5.29 -5.56
N LYS A 312 12.44 5.24 -5.54
CA LYS A 312 13.19 4.52 -4.51
C LYS A 312 13.00 5.10 -3.11
N ASN A 313 12.96 6.43 -2.98
CA ASN A 313 12.68 7.06 -1.68
C ASN A 313 11.29 6.69 -1.17
N VAL A 314 10.27 6.70 -2.03
CA VAL A 314 8.92 6.28 -1.67
C VAL A 314 8.89 4.80 -1.28
N ALA A 315 9.53 3.93 -2.08
CA ALA A 315 9.62 2.50 -1.78
C ALA A 315 10.34 2.22 -0.45
N ASP A 316 11.35 3.01 -0.10
CA ASP A 316 12.09 2.86 1.16
C ASP A 316 11.31 3.36 2.38
N VAL A 317 10.49 4.39 2.23
CA VAL A 317 9.53 4.79 3.27
C VAL A 317 8.51 3.69 3.55
N MET A 318 8.06 2.98 2.52
CA MET A 318 7.13 1.86 2.67
C MET A 318 7.72 0.68 3.46
N ARG A 319 9.02 0.73 3.79
CA ARG A 319 9.78 -0.29 4.53
C ARG A 319 10.08 0.10 5.97
N ASP A 320 9.60 1.26 6.40
CA ASP A 320 9.91 1.86 7.70
C ASP A 320 9.22 1.16 8.88
N HIS A 321 9.97 1.03 9.97
CA HIS A 321 9.52 0.59 11.29
C HIS A 321 9.90 1.61 12.38
N PHE A 322 9.99 2.89 12.01
CA PHE A 322 10.35 4.00 12.86
C PHE A 322 11.79 3.99 13.39
N GLU A 323 12.72 3.38 12.64
CA GLU A 323 14.11 3.21 13.05
C GLU A 323 14.75 4.55 13.49
N GLY A 324 15.42 4.55 14.65
CA GLY A 324 16.08 5.73 15.20
C GLY A 324 15.16 6.77 15.86
N THR A 325 13.88 6.44 16.06
CA THR A 325 12.90 7.32 16.72
C THR A 325 12.43 6.74 18.06
N PRO A 326 11.66 7.48 18.88
CA PRO A 326 11.05 6.93 20.10
C PRO A 326 10.05 5.78 19.86
N MET A 327 9.69 5.49 18.61
CA MET A 327 8.76 4.44 18.19
C MET A 327 9.48 3.22 17.60
N ASP A 328 10.82 3.21 17.63
CA ASP A 328 11.66 2.15 17.05
C ASP A 328 11.47 0.81 17.79
N MET A 329 10.75 -0.11 17.14
CA MET A 329 10.46 -1.45 17.66
C MET A 329 11.67 -2.40 17.67
N THR A 330 12.83 -2.01 17.15
CA THR A 330 14.05 -2.84 17.22
C THR A 330 14.77 -2.72 18.57
N THR A 331 14.42 -1.71 19.37
CA THR A 331 15.22 -1.28 20.52
C THR A 331 14.73 -1.79 21.88
N ASP A 332 13.50 -2.32 21.94
CA ASP A 332 12.90 -2.88 23.15
C ASP A 332 13.02 -4.41 23.23
N ILE A 333 12.63 -4.99 24.37
CA ILE A 333 12.78 -6.44 24.63
C ILE A 333 11.84 -7.30 23.77
N GLY A 334 10.71 -6.77 23.32
CA GLY A 334 9.78 -7.43 22.42
C GLY A 334 10.37 -7.71 21.03
N ALA A 335 11.45 -7.03 20.65
CA ALA A 335 12.23 -7.33 19.45
C ALA A 335 13.00 -8.67 19.57
N GLY A 336 13.03 -9.25 20.77
CA GLY A 336 13.76 -10.46 21.07
C GLY A 336 15.27 -10.30 20.94
N GLY A 337 15.96 -11.43 20.86
CA GLY A 337 17.43 -11.45 20.78
C GLY A 337 18.01 -10.95 19.46
N ASN A 338 17.19 -10.77 18.41
CA ASN A 338 17.65 -10.48 17.05
C ASN A 338 16.99 -9.22 16.44
N ALA A 339 16.54 -8.30 17.29
CA ALA A 339 16.01 -6.99 16.92
C ALA A 339 14.91 -7.03 15.83
N LEU A 340 13.94 -7.95 15.97
CA LEU A 340 12.80 -8.06 15.06
C LEU A 340 11.91 -6.81 15.20
N PRO A 341 11.69 -6.01 14.13
CA PRO A 341 10.89 -4.79 14.19
C PRO A 341 9.38 -5.06 14.17
N TYR A 342 8.92 -6.23 14.61
CA TYR A 342 7.50 -6.56 14.60
C TYR A 342 7.02 -7.22 15.88
N ARG A 343 5.70 -7.13 16.10
CA ARG A 343 5.00 -7.73 17.22
C ARG A 343 3.84 -8.56 16.71
N TRP A 344 3.77 -9.80 17.16
CA TRP A 344 2.66 -10.68 16.82
C TRP A 344 1.42 -10.21 17.57
N ARG A 345 0.29 -10.13 16.85
CA ARG A 345 -0.97 -9.65 17.41
C ARG A 345 -1.42 -10.49 18.62
N PRO A 346 -2.14 -9.91 19.60
CA PRO A 346 -2.69 -8.54 19.61
C PRO A 346 -1.64 -7.44 19.73
N MET A 347 -1.92 -6.27 19.16
CA MET A 347 -1.00 -5.13 19.20
C MET A 347 -1.02 -4.42 20.56
N ASP A 348 -2.07 -4.61 21.33
CA ASP A 348 -2.22 -4.14 22.70
C ASP A 348 -2.19 -5.31 23.71
N PHE A 349 -1.82 -5.00 24.95
CA PHE A 349 -1.87 -5.95 26.06
C PHE A 349 -2.12 -5.24 27.40
N GLU A 350 -2.68 -5.98 28.35
CA GLU A 350 -2.88 -5.49 29.72
C GLU A 350 -1.84 -6.08 30.68
N TYR A 351 -1.29 -5.24 31.55
CA TYR A 351 -0.42 -5.66 32.65
C TYR A 351 -0.61 -4.74 33.86
N GLU A 352 -0.84 -5.34 35.03
CA GLU A 352 -1.11 -4.64 36.29
C GLU A 352 -2.19 -3.54 36.19
N GLY A 353 -3.26 -3.80 35.43
CA GLY A 353 -4.40 -2.89 35.29
C GLY A 353 -4.14 -1.69 34.38
N LYS A 354 -3.06 -1.71 33.58
CA LYS A 354 -2.77 -0.72 32.54
C LYS A 354 -2.72 -1.41 31.18
N THR A 355 -3.16 -0.69 30.15
CA THR A 355 -3.05 -1.10 28.75
C THR A 355 -1.79 -0.51 28.14
N TYR A 356 -1.08 -1.33 27.37
CA TYR A 356 0.12 -0.97 26.62
C TYR A 356 -0.10 -1.29 25.14
N VAL A 357 0.62 -0.62 24.27
CA VAL A 357 0.55 -0.83 22.81
C VAL A 357 1.92 -1.10 22.24
N ASN A 358 1.95 -1.86 21.15
CA ASN A 358 3.06 -1.98 20.23
C ASN A 358 2.81 -1.09 19.01
N GLU A 359 3.87 -0.59 18.38
CA GLU A 359 3.72 0.32 17.25
C GLU A 359 3.19 -0.38 16.00
N ARG A 360 2.35 0.34 15.24
CA ARG A 360 1.96 -0.06 13.90
C ARG A 360 2.93 0.59 12.90
N ALA A 361 3.94 -0.17 12.48
CA ALA A 361 4.89 0.25 11.44
C ALA A 361 4.22 0.37 10.06
N ILE A 362 4.87 1.08 9.13
CA ILE A 362 4.43 1.16 7.73
C ILE A 362 4.54 -0.23 7.10
N ALA A 363 5.72 -0.84 7.16
CA ALA A 363 5.90 -2.23 6.77
C ALA A 363 5.25 -3.20 7.76
N THR A 364 4.79 -4.35 7.24
CA THR A 364 4.07 -5.34 8.03
C THR A 364 4.09 -6.72 7.40
N GLN A 365 3.97 -7.74 8.24
CA GLN A 365 3.90 -9.14 7.81
C GLN A 365 2.50 -9.53 7.30
N GLN A 366 1.59 -8.57 7.21
CA GLN A 366 0.20 -8.72 6.79
C GLN A 366 -0.04 -8.15 5.37
N THR A 367 1.01 -7.70 4.68
CA THR A 367 0.88 -7.13 3.35
C THR A 367 0.52 -8.22 2.35
N GLY A 368 -0.61 -8.10 1.67
CA GLY A 368 -0.94 -8.92 0.52
C GLY A 368 -0.03 -8.53 -0.64
N PHE A 369 -0.18 -7.31 -1.10
CA PHE A 369 0.68 -6.68 -2.10
C PHE A 369 0.96 -5.22 -1.75
N TRP A 370 2.00 -4.67 -2.33
CA TRP A 370 2.35 -3.27 -2.18
C TRP A 370 2.95 -2.74 -3.49
N LEU A 371 2.87 -1.42 -3.67
CA LEU A 371 3.24 -0.79 -4.91
C LEU A 371 3.70 0.66 -4.76
N VAL A 372 4.38 1.13 -5.80
CA VAL A 372 4.55 2.55 -6.13
C VAL A 372 4.08 2.74 -7.58
N GLY A 373 2.96 3.41 -7.79
CA GLY A 373 2.52 3.84 -9.12
C GLY A 373 3.28 5.09 -9.55
N GLN A 374 3.76 5.12 -10.79
CA GLN A 374 4.51 6.23 -11.37
C GLN A 374 3.85 6.67 -12.69
N SER A 375 3.30 7.88 -12.69
CA SER A 375 2.62 8.49 -13.84
C SER A 375 3.51 9.55 -14.49
N ARG A 376 3.99 9.30 -15.72
CA ARG A 376 5.08 10.05 -16.37
C ARG A 376 4.56 10.89 -17.52
N GLY A 377 4.13 12.11 -17.20
CA GLY A 377 3.44 13.01 -18.15
C GLY A 377 4.26 13.48 -19.36
N TRP A 378 5.58 13.28 -19.37
CA TRP A 378 6.43 13.56 -20.53
C TRP A 378 6.43 12.43 -21.58
N LEU A 379 5.82 11.29 -21.26
CA LEU A 379 5.69 10.13 -22.15
C LEU A 379 4.23 9.90 -22.55
N PRO A 380 3.96 9.33 -23.73
CA PRO A 380 2.61 8.95 -24.12
C PRO A 380 2.09 7.84 -23.20
N ASP A 381 0.77 7.83 -22.97
CA ASP A 381 0.05 6.87 -22.11
C ASP A 381 0.50 5.41 -22.24
N VAL A 382 0.76 4.95 -23.47
CA VAL A 382 1.17 3.58 -23.77
C VAL A 382 2.57 3.21 -23.27
N ILE A 383 3.34 4.18 -22.78
CA ILE A 383 4.70 4.03 -22.24
C ILE A 383 4.78 4.61 -20.82
N GLY A 384 4.15 5.76 -20.56
CA GLY A 384 4.38 6.56 -19.36
C GLY A 384 3.99 5.90 -18.04
N GLY A 385 3.05 4.96 -18.03
CA GLY A 385 2.61 4.31 -16.79
C GLY A 385 3.47 3.13 -16.38
N ILE A 386 4.08 3.20 -15.19
CA ILE A 386 4.75 2.07 -14.53
C ILE A 386 4.15 1.85 -13.15
N LEU A 387 3.68 0.62 -12.89
CA LEU A 387 3.34 0.13 -11.57
C LEU A 387 4.52 -0.68 -11.02
N TRP A 388 5.27 -0.10 -10.10
CA TRP A 388 6.30 -0.82 -9.36
C TRP A 388 5.59 -1.71 -8.35
N PHE A 389 5.57 -3.03 -8.56
CA PHE A 389 4.68 -3.96 -7.86
C PHE A 389 5.46 -5.04 -7.09
N GLY A 390 5.06 -5.30 -5.84
CA GLY A 390 5.62 -6.32 -4.96
C GLY A 390 4.55 -7.05 -4.15
N THR A 391 4.92 -8.18 -3.56
CA THR A 391 4.03 -9.04 -2.77
C THR A 391 4.65 -9.40 -1.43
N ASP A 392 3.82 -9.58 -0.41
CA ASP A 392 4.23 -9.80 0.99
C ASP A 392 4.97 -8.58 1.58
N ASP A 393 5.68 -8.77 2.70
CA ASP A 393 6.24 -7.69 3.53
C ASP A 393 7.22 -6.82 2.74
N ALA A 394 6.93 -5.51 2.64
CA ALA A 394 7.74 -4.55 1.91
C ALA A 394 9.21 -4.53 2.37
N ALA A 395 9.48 -4.73 3.66
CA ALA A 395 10.83 -4.67 4.20
C ALA A 395 11.74 -5.82 3.73
N THR A 396 11.15 -6.92 3.25
CA THR A 396 11.88 -8.12 2.80
C THR A 396 11.51 -8.58 1.39
N SER A 397 10.78 -7.74 0.65
CA SER A 397 10.40 -7.94 -0.74
C SER A 397 10.81 -6.78 -1.65
N TYR A 398 10.73 -7.01 -2.95
CA TYR A 398 11.16 -6.12 -4.02
C TYR A 398 9.97 -5.56 -4.79
N LEU A 399 10.20 -4.43 -5.50
CA LEU A 399 9.28 -3.93 -6.51
C LEU A 399 9.75 -4.24 -7.93
N THR A 400 8.91 -4.92 -8.70
CA THR A 400 9.13 -5.15 -10.14
C THR A 400 8.49 -4.03 -10.97
N PRO A 401 9.17 -3.45 -11.96
CA PRO A 401 8.55 -2.48 -12.87
C PRO A 401 7.56 -3.19 -13.82
N VAL A 402 6.27 -2.88 -13.67
CA VAL A 402 5.19 -3.40 -14.53
C VAL A 402 4.59 -2.27 -15.34
N TYR A 403 4.79 -2.25 -16.66
CA TYR A 403 4.16 -1.24 -17.52
C TYR A 403 2.64 -1.43 -17.57
N THR A 404 1.87 -0.34 -17.63
CA THR A 404 0.39 -0.43 -17.65
C THR A 404 -0.17 -0.86 -19.01
N SER A 405 0.65 -0.82 -20.05
CA SER A 405 0.28 -1.15 -21.44
C SER A 405 0.52 -2.61 -21.82
N ILE A 406 0.92 -3.46 -20.88
CA ILE A 406 1.21 -4.88 -21.13
C ILE A 406 0.01 -5.62 -21.74
N LEU A 407 0.29 -6.75 -22.37
CA LEU A 407 -0.71 -7.63 -22.98
C LEU A 407 -0.97 -8.88 -22.14
N ASP A 408 -0.06 -9.22 -21.25
CA ASP A 408 -0.11 -10.39 -20.39
C ASP A 408 0.60 -10.13 -19.07
N VAL A 409 0.23 -10.86 -18.02
CA VAL A 409 0.73 -10.70 -16.65
C VAL A 409 1.85 -11.70 -16.37
N PRO A 410 2.93 -11.33 -15.65
CA PRO A 410 3.93 -12.30 -15.23
C PRO A 410 3.32 -13.45 -14.43
N GLU A 411 3.72 -14.69 -14.73
CA GLU A 411 3.16 -15.88 -14.06
C GLU A 411 3.26 -15.80 -12.54
N SER A 412 4.36 -15.26 -12.02
CA SER A 412 4.60 -15.15 -10.58
C SER A 412 3.63 -14.22 -9.84
N PHE A 413 2.97 -13.30 -10.54
CA PHE A 413 1.95 -12.40 -9.99
C PHE A 413 0.53 -12.71 -10.48
N ARG A 414 0.34 -13.70 -11.34
CA ARG A 414 -0.93 -13.99 -12.01
C ARG A 414 -2.04 -14.33 -11.01
N GLU A 415 -3.22 -13.74 -11.21
CA GLU A 415 -4.43 -14.07 -10.45
C GLU A 415 -4.70 -15.59 -10.40
N GLY A 416 -4.97 -16.10 -9.20
CA GLY A 416 -5.23 -17.53 -8.96
C GLY A 416 -3.98 -18.43 -9.00
N ASN A 417 -2.76 -17.86 -9.05
CA ASN A 417 -1.52 -18.62 -8.85
C ASN A 417 -1.28 -18.89 -7.35
N GLY A 418 -2.12 -19.72 -6.73
CA GLY A 418 -2.17 -19.95 -5.29
C GLY A 418 -3.25 -19.13 -4.59
N SER A 419 -3.30 -19.22 -3.27
CA SER A 419 -4.16 -18.40 -2.41
C SER A 419 -3.59 -18.38 -0.99
N ILE A 420 -4.18 -17.63 -0.05
CA ILE A 420 -3.77 -17.67 1.37
C ILE A 420 -3.87 -19.07 2.00
N LEU A 421 -4.63 -19.99 1.37
CA LEU A 421 -4.84 -21.37 1.83
C LEU A 421 -4.16 -22.43 0.93
N GLU A 422 -3.60 -22.04 -0.21
CA GLU A 422 -3.01 -22.96 -1.19
C GLU A 422 -1.63 -22.47 -1.63
N TYR A 423 -0.61 -23.29 -1.32
CA TYR A 423 0.76 -23.04 -1.72
C TYR A 423 0.95 -23.21 -3.23
N SER A 424 1.60 -22.23 -3.87
CA SER A 424 2.10 -22.34 -5.24
C SER A 424 3.61 -22.15 -5.27
N PRO A 425 4.39 -23.07 -5.89
CA PRO A 425 5.84 -22.94 -6.01
C PRO A 425 6.27 -21.91 -7.06
N THR A 426 5.35 -21.39 -7.87
CA THR A 426 5.64 -20.35 -8.87
C THR A 426 5.08 -19.00 -8.47
N SER A 427 4.53 -18.84 -7.27
CA SER A 427 3.98 -17.58 -6.76
C SER A 427 5.06 -16.71 -6.12
N ALA A 428 5.13 -15.44 -6.54
CA ALA A 428 5.97 -14.45 -5.90
C ALA A 428 5.59 -14.24 -4.43
N PHE A 429 4.28 -14.16 -4.11
CA PHE A 429 3.80 -14.00 -2.73
C PHE A 429 4.35 -15.08 -1.80
N TRP A 430 4.25 -16.35 -2.20
CA TRP A 430 4.76 -17.44 -1.36
C TRP A 430 6.28 -17.46 -1.28
N MET A 431 6.96 -17.05 -2.34
CA MET A 431 8.43 -16.98 -2.34
C MET A 431 8.94 -15.84 -1.43
N THR A 432 8.38 -14.64 -1.55
CA THR A 432 8.74 -13.51 -0.69
C THR A 432 8.37 -13.80 0.77
N ASN A 433 7.20 -14.39 1.02
CA ASN A 433 6.79 -14.81 2.37
C ASN A 433 7.75 -15.81 3.02
N ARG A 434 8.30 -16.77 2.26
CA ARG A 434 9.31 -17.72 2.78
C ARG A 434 10.61 -17.00 3.18
N VAL A 435 11.05 -16.04 2.38
CA VAL A 435 12.22 -15.20 2.69
C VAL A 435 11.97 -14.33 3.92
N ALA A 436 10.79 -13.70 4.02
CA ALA A 436 10.38 -12.90 5.17
C ALA A 436 10.38 -13.75 6.46
N ASN A 437 9.74 -14.92 6.43
CA ASN A 437 9.70 -15.87 7.56
C ASN A 437 11.09 -16.39 7.97
N ALA A 438 12.02 -16.52 7.03
CA ALA A 438 13.41 -16.82 7.36
C ALA A 438 14.05 -15.67 8.13
N CYS A 439 13.88 -14.43 7.65
CA CYS A 439 14.43 -13.22 8.26
C CYS A 439 13.89 -12.97 9.67
N TYR A 440 12.60 -13.23 9.95
CA TYR A 440 12.01 -12.97 11.26
C TYR A 440 12.74 -13.66 12.43
N LYS A 441 13.46 -14.75 12.16
CA LYS A 441 14.19 -15.51 13.18
C LYS A 441 15.48 -14.81 13.62
N MET A 442 16.12 -14.07 12.72
CA MET A 442 17.42 -13.45 12.93
C MET A 442 17.55 -12.12 12.16
N TYR A 443 16.58 -11.23 12.37
CA TYR A 443 16.32 -10.07 11.50
C TYR A 443 17.53 -9.15 11.37
N ASN A 444 18.13 -8.74 12.49
CA ASN A 444 19.30 -7.86 12.53
C ASN A 444 20.55 -8.37 11.79
N ILE A 445 20.57 -9.64 11.36
CA ILE A 445 21.68 -10.25 10.64
C ILE A 445 21.25 -10.67 9.23
N MET A 446 20.12 -11.39 9.10
CA MET A 446 19.66 -11.91 7.81
C MET A 446 19.06 -10.84 6.90
N ALA A 447 18.34 -9.87 7.47
CA ALA A 447 17.62 -8.86 6.68
C ALA A 447 18.58 -7.97 5.87
N ALA A 448 19.83 -7.79 6.32
CA ALA A 448 20.83 -7.01 5.60
C ALA A 448 21.20 -7.63 4.24
N ASP A 449 21.32 -8.96 4.14
CA ASP A 449 21.60 -9.62 2.86
C ASP A 449 20.39 -9.50 1.91
N VAL A 450 19.17 -9.65 2.45
CA VAL A 450 17.93 -9.47 1.67
C VAL A 450 17.83 -8.04 1.18
N ARG A 451 18.10 -7.07 2.04
CA ARG A 451 18.09 -5.65 1.70
C ARG A 451 19.11 -5.30 0.62
N SER A 452 20.33 -5.87 0.69
CA SER A 452 21.33 -5.72 -0.37
C SER A 452 20.81 -6.22 -1.72
N ARG A 453 20.15 -7.39 -1.74
CA ARG A 453 19.60 -7.95 -2.99
C ARG A 453 18.43 -7.13 -3.53
N ILE A 454 17.56 -6.61 -2.66
CA ILE A 454 16.50 -5.65 -3.04
C ILE A 454 17.13 -4.42 -3.69
N ASP A 455 18.10 -3.80 -3.02
CA ASP A 455 18.74 -2.58 -3.50
C ASP A 455 19.51 -2.81 -4.82
N GLU A 456 20.18 -3.95 -4.97
CA GLU A 456 20.84 -4.34 -6.24
C GLU A 456 19.84 -4.39 -7.40
N PHE A 457 18.70 -5.07 -7.22
CA PHE A 457 17.69 -5.23 -8.27
C PHE A 457 16.94 -3.92 -8.57
N GLU A 458 16.44 -3.22 -7.55
CA GLU A 458 15.66 -1.99 -7.73
C GLU A 458 16.50 -0.88 -8.36
N ASN A 459 17.76 -0.71 -7.92
CA ASN A 459 18.63 0.31 -8.52
C ASN A 459 19.04 -0.05 -9.95
N ALA A 460 19.28 -1.34 -10.25
CA ALA A 460 19.61 -1.78 -11.60
C ALA A 460 18.45 -1.54 -12.58
N THR A 461 17.22 -1.91 -12.18
CA THR A 461 16.02 -1.69 -13.00
C THR A 461 15.74 -0.20 -13.18
N LEU A 462 15.80 0.61 -12.12
CA LEU A 462 15.66 2.08 -12.22
C LEU A 462 16.67 2.70 -13.19
N ALA A 463 17.92 2.22 -13.21
CA ALA A 463 18.94 2.68 -14.14
C ALA A 463 18.71 2.21 -15.59
N GLU A 464 18.02 1.08 -15.78
CA GLU A 464 17.72 0.50 -17.08
C GLU A 464 16.51 1.15 -17.76
N ILE A 465 15.48 1.53 -17.00
CA ILE A 465 14.20 2.07 -17.49
C ILE A 465 14.37 3.13 -18.60
N PRO A 466 15.26 4.14 -18.51
CA PRO A 466 15.43 5.13 -19.58
C PRO A 466 15.76 4.53 -20.94
N SER A 467 16.52 3.42 -20.98
CA SER A 467 16.86 2.74 -22.24
C SER A 467 15.68 1.93 -22.79
N ILE A 468 14.86 1.36 -21.92
CA ILE A 468 13.61 0.69 -22.28
C ILE A 468 12.62 1.72 -22.85
N ASP A 469 12.50 2.88 -22.21
CA ASP A 469 11.66 3.97 -22.69
C ASP A 469 12.11 4.51 -24.05
N GLU A 470 13.42 4.73 -24.24
CA GLU A 470 13.96 5.18 -25.52
C GLU A 470 13.58 4.20 -26.64
N LYS A 471 13.73 2.89 -26.39
CA LYS A 471 13.35 1.88 -27.37
C LYS A 471 11.85 1.82 -27.63
N ALA A 472 11.03 1.94 -26.59
CA ALA A 472 9.58 2.00 -26.70
C ALA A 472 9.14 3.24 -27.49
N MET A 473 9.81 4.38 -27.28
CA MET A 473 9.58 5.63 -28.01
C MET A 473 9.93 5.52 -29.50
N GLU A 474 11.02 4.83 -29.86
CA GLU A 474 11.32 4.55 -31.27
C GLU A 474 10.17 3.78 -31.95
N LEU A 475 9.65 2.73 -31.28
CA LEU A 475 8.53 1.93 -31.78
C LEU A 475 7.24 2.75 -31.86
N TYR A 476 7.01 3.60 -30.87
CA TYR A 476 5.88 4.53 -30.83
C TYR A 476 5.91 5.51 -32.01
N GLU A 477 7.07 6.13 -32.30
CA GLU A 477 7.21 7.05 -33.43
C GLU A 477 7.00 6.37 -34.78
N ILE A 478 7.45 5.11 -34.93
CA ILE A 478 7.21 4.32 -36.14
C ILE A 478 5.70 4.08 -36.32
N TYR A 479 5.00 3.76 -35.23
CA TYR A 479 3.55 3.59 -35.24
C TYR A 479 2.82 4.89 -35.53
N GLU A 480 3.18 6.02 -34.90
CA GLU A 480 2.55 7.32 -35.17
C GLU A 480 2.64 7.74 -36.65
N LYS A 481 3.75 7.38 -37.32
CA LYS A 481 3.97 7.67 -38.74
C LYS A 481 3.17 6.74 -39.68
N ASN A 482 3.02 5.45 -39.34
CA ASN A 482 2.60 4.41 -40.29
C ASN A 482 1.39 3.57 -39.83
N GLY A 483 0.97 3.70 -38.58
CA GLY A 483 -0.01 2.86 -37.91
C GLY A 483 -1.46 3.27 -38.17
N PRO A 484 -2.41 2.34 -38.04
CA PRO A 484 -3.83 2.64 -38.16
C PRO A 484 -4.29 3.48 -36.96
N LYS A 485 -4.70 4.74 -37.19
CA LYS A 485 -5.09 5.69 -36.12
C LYS A 485 -6.32 5.32 -35.28
N LYS A 486 -6.94 4.18 -35.55
CA LYS A 486 -8.11 3.63 -34.84
C LYS A 486 -8.03 2.11 -34.90
N TYR A 487 -8.66 1.43 -33.94
CA TYR A 487 -8.97 0.01 -34.06
C TYR A 487 -9.65 -0.26 -35.41
N ALA A 488 -8.99 -1.05 -36.27
CA ALA A 488 -9.49 -1.42 -37.57
C ALA A 488 -9.42 -2.94 -37.70
N ARG A 489 -10.42 -3.55 -38.33
CA ARG A 489 -10.30 -4.95 -38.75
C ARG A 489 -9.47 -5.00 -40.02
N ASN A 490 -8.39 -5.78 -40.02
CA ASN A 490 -7.63 -6.04 -41.23
C ASN A 490 -8.40 -7.02 -42.15
N SER A 491 -7.85 -7.26 -43.35
CA SER A 491 -8.44 -8.17 -44.36
C SER A 491 -8.64 -9.61 -43.88
N ASP A 492 -7.95 -10.01 -42.81
CA ASP A 492 -8.02 -11.34 -42.20
C ASP A 492 -8.96 -11.37 -40.97
N ASN A 493 -9.78 -10.33 -40.79
CA ASN A 493 -10.72 -10.19 -39.68
C ASN A 493 -10.05 -10.07 -38.29
N LYS A 494 -8.73 -9.83 -38.23
CA LYS A 494 -8.02 -9.51 -36.99
C LYS A 494 -8.18 -8.02 -36.67
N VAL A 495 -8.42 -7.71 -35.40
CA VAL A 495 -8.48 -6.33 -34.91
C VAL A 495 -7.06 -5.82 -34.74
N SER A 496 -6.71 -4.70 -35.38
CA SER A 496 -5.45 -4.01 -35.12
C SER A 496 -5.46 -3.42 -33.72
N VAL A 497 -4.53 -3.82 -32.87
CA VAL A 497 -4.34 -3.22 -31.54
C VAL A 497 -3.45 -1.98 -31.71
N PRO A 498 -3.87 -0.79 -31.26
CA PRO A 498 -3.00 0.37 -31.28
C PRO A 498 -1.70 0.11 -30.52
N PHE A 499 -0.60 0.58 -31.10
CA PHE A 499 0.75 0.46 -30.53
C PHE A 499 1.17 -0.99 -30.21
N GLU A 500 0.65 -2.01 -30.92
CA GLU A 500 0.89 -3.43 -30.64
C GLU A 500 2.36 -3.79 -30.42
N GLU A 501 3.27 -3.27 -31.24
CA GLU A 501 4.71 -3.55 -31.12
C GLU A 501 5.34 -2.88 -29.89
N VAL A 502 4.90 -1.68 -29.51
CA VAL A 502 5.32 -1.03 -28.25
C VAL A 502 4.86 -1.89 -27.08
N ARG A 503 3.60 -2.31 -27.09
CA ARG A 503 2.99 -3.11 -26.02
C ARG A 503 3.66 -4.47 -25.88
N LYS A 504 3.96 -5.16 -26.98
CA LYS A 504 4.71 -6.44 -26.97
C LYS A 504 6.09 -6.27 -26.36
N TYR A 505 6.83 -5.24 -26.77
CA TYR A 505 8.15 -4.96 -26.24
C TYR A 505 8.12 -4.71 -24.72
N LEU A 506 7.20 -3.87 -24.24
CA LEU A 506 7.03 -3.60 -22.81
C LEU A 506 6.50 -4.81 -22.02
N THR A 507 5.69 -5.66 -22.66
CA THR A 507 5.23 -6.94 -22.07
C THR A 507 6.39 -7.91 -21.90
N GLU A 508 7.25 -8.05 -22.92
CA GLU A 508 8.43 -8.90 -22.86
C GLU A 508 9.39 -8.43 -21.75
N TYR A 509 9.69 -7.13 -21.70
CA TYR A 509 10.49 -6.56 -20.62
C TYR A 509 9.90 -6.87 -19.23
N THR A 510 8.61 -6.60 -19.05
CA THR A 510 7.91 -6.81 -17.76
C THR A 510 7.95 -8.27 -17.33
N ILE A 511 7.63 -9.21 -18.24
CA ILE A 511 7.59 -10.65 -17.93
C ILE A 511 8.99 -11.18 -17.66
N THR A 512 9.98 -10.83 -18.48
CA THR A 512 11.36 -11.27 -18.27
C THR A 512 11.90 -10.75 -16.95
N THR A 513 11.72 -9.46 -16.65
CA THR A 513 12.18 -8.87 -15.40
C THR A 513 11.55 -9.53 -14.18
N ALA A 514 10.22 -9.77 -14.20
CA ALA A 514 9.51 -10.48 -13.13
C ALA A 514 9.98 -11.94 -12.95
N GLN A 515 10.28 -12.63 -14.06
CA GLN A 515 10.74 -14.02 -14.00
C GLN A 515 12.18 -14.12 -13.49
N ASP A 516 13.06 -13.21 -13.90
CA ASP A 516 14.45 -13.16 -13.47
C ASP A 516 14.53 -12.89 -11.97
N ILE A 517 13.82 -11.88 -11.46
CA ILE A 517 13.83 -11.58 -10.03
C ILE A 517 13.18 -12.68 -9.18
N PHE A 518 12.14 -13.34 -9.69
CA PHE A 518 11.56 -14.49 -9.02
C PHE A 518 12.56 -15.64 -8.89
N SER A 519 13.32 -15.92 -9.95
CA SER A 519 14.41 -16.89 -9.93
C SER A 519 15.52 -16.49 -8.96
N ASP A 520 15.92 -15.22 -8.94
CA ASP A 520 16.91 -14.68 -8.00
C ASP A 520 16.44 -14.81 -6.54
N TRP A 521 15.14 -14.65 -6.27
CA TRP A 521 14.57 -14.84 -4.93
C TRP A 521 14.57 -16.32 -4.50
N CYS A 522 14.34 -17.24 -5.43
CA CYS A 522 14.50 -18.68 -5.18
C CYS A 522 15.95 -19.00 -4.78
N GLU A 523 16.94 -18.41 -5.46
CA GLU A 523 18.35 -18.58 -5.13
C GLU A 523 18.71 -17.91 -3.79
N LEU A 524 18.15 -16.73 -3.51
CA LEU A 524 18.31 -16.03 -2.25
C LEU A 524 17.81 -16.88 -1.07
N GLU A 525 16.65 -17.55 -1.21
CA GLU A 525 16.15 -18.44 -0.16
C GLU A 525 17.15 -19.56 0.15
N VAL A 526 17.68 -20.23 -0.88
CA VAL A 526 18.70 -21.27 -0.72
C VAL A 526 19.97 -20.72 -0.09
N TYR A 527 20.40 -19.53 -0.51
CA TYR A 527 21.54 -18.84 0.06
C TYR A 527 21.36 -18.56 1.56
N LEU A 528 20.21 -18.01 1.96
CA LEU A 528 19.90 -17.72 3.35
C LEU A 528 19.88 -18.99 4.19
N LEU A 529 19.29 -20.07 3.68
CA LEU A 529 19.33 -21.38 4.33
C LEU A 529 20.76 -21.85 4.56
N LEU A 530 21.61 -21.81 3.53
CA LEU A 530 23.00 -22.25 3.62
C LEU A 530 23.81 -21.37 4.57
N LYS A 531 23.66 -20.04 4.52
CA LYS A 531 24.42 -19.12 5.36
C LYS A 531 24.03 -19.24 6.83
N TYR A 532 22.73 -19.36 7.12
CA TYR A 532 22.15 -19.12 8.44
C TYR A 532 21.58 -20.35 9.18
N MET A 533 21.63 -21.55 8.59
CA MET A 533 21.06 -22.75 9.22
C MET A 533 21.53 -22.98 10.67
N ASP A 534 20.59 -23.39 11.52
CA ASP A 534 20.81 -23.74 12.93
C ASP A 534 21.41 -22.62 13.79
N GLY A 535 21.21 -21.36 13.40
CA GLY A 535 21.76 -20.20 14.11
C GLY A 535 23.25 -19.95 13.87
N ASN A 536 23.84 -20.65 12.89
CA ASN A 536 25.20 -20.42 12.42
C ASN A 536 25.23 -19.23 11.47
N VAL A 537 26.40 -18.60 11.33
CA VAL A 537 26.70 -17.68 10.23
C VAL A 537 27.98 -18.18 9.57
N LYS A 538 27.86 -18.72 8.35
CA LYS A 538 29.02 -19.20 7.59
C LYS A 538 29.78 -18.02 6.98
N GLY A 539 31.09 -18.01 7.13
CA GLY A 539 31.94 -16.92 6.64
C GLY A 539 32.07 -16.89 5.12
N GLN A 540 32.14 -15.68 4.57
CA GLN A 540 32.37 -15.42 3.15
C GLN A 540 33.56 -14.47 2.96
N ASN A 541 34.25 -14.62 1.84
CA ASN A 541 35.26 -13.68 1.37
C ASN A 541 34.60 -12.38 0.86
N PRO A 542 35.37 -11.30 0.66
CA PRO A 542 34.83 -10.04 0.14
C PRO A 542 34.15 -10.14 -1.25
N ASP A 543 34.44 -11.18 -2.02
CA ASP A 543 33.82 -11.46 -3.32
C ASP A 543 32.53 -12.31 -3.23
N GLY A 544 32.08 -12.64 -2.00
CA GLY A 544 30.91 -13.47 -1.76
C GLY A 544 31.17 -14.99 -1.79
N SER A 545 32.38 -15.44 -2.14
CA SER A 545 32.69 -16.87 -2.10
C SER A 545 32.75 -17.41 -0.67
N TRP A 546 32.34 -18.67 -0.47
CA TRP A 546 32.41 -19.31 0.85
C TRP A 546 33.85 -19.46 1.34
N ILE A 547 34.10 -19.11 2.60
CA ILE A 547 35.36 -19.45 3.26
C ILE A 547 35.35 -20.95 3.53
N THR A 548 36.31 -21.68 2.97
CA THR A 548 36.47 -23.13 3.14
C THR A 548 37.57 -23.45 4.15
N ASN A 549 37.60 -24.67 4.68
CA ASN A 549 38.60 -25.07 5.67
C ASN A 549 40.01 -25.30 5.10
N GLY A 550 40.25 -24.98 3.82
CA GLY A 550 41.52 -25.17 3.12
C GLY A 550 41.83 -26.62 2.72
N HIS A 551 41.00 -27.59 3.09
CA HIS A 551 41.17 -29.02 2.78
C HIS A 551 40.03 -29.57 1.88
N SER A 552 38.83 -28.99 1.96
CA SER A 552 37.69 -29.32 1.11
C SER A 552 36.86 -28.08 0.81
N ASP A 553 36.40 -27.98 -0.43
CA ASP A 553 35.45 -26.97 -0.92
C ASP A 553 34.02 -27.14 -0.37
N ARG A 554 33.74 -28.25 0.32
CA ARG A 554 32.41 -28.60 0.87
C ARG A 554 32.27 -28.34 2.36
N ILE A 555 33.34 -27.94 3.04
CA ILE A 555 33.36 -27.75 4.49
C ILE A 555 33.70 -26.28 4.78
N PRO A 556 32.84 -25.54 5.51
CA PRO A 556 33.11 -24.16 5.86
C PRO A 556 34.37 -24.05 6.73
N GLY A 557 35.21 -23.06 6.44
CA GLY A 557 36.40 -22.73 7.22
C GLY A 557 36.15 -21.73 8.33
N SER A 558 34.99 -21.07 8.33
CA SER A 558 34.57 -20.11 9.36
C SER A 558 33.08 -20.25 9.64
N ILE A 559 32.74 -20.42 10.91
CA ILE A 559 31.37 -20.42 11.43
C ILE A 559 31.35 -19.57 12.69
N THR A 560 30.42 -18.62 12.77
CA THR A 560 30.21 -17.80 13.97
C THR A 560 28.78 -17.94 14.49
N ASN A 561 28.60 -17.70 15.79
CA ASN A 561 27.29 -17.52 16.41
C ASN A 561 27.28 -16.12 17.04
N PRO A 562 26.74 -15.10 16.35
CA PRO A 562 26.87 -13.69 16.75
C PRO A 562 26.22 -13.34 18.10
N GLY A 563 25.37 -14.23 18.62
CA GLY A 563 24.68 -14.04 19.89
C GLY A 563 23.53 -13.06 19.77
N TYR A 564 23.04 -12.59 20.92
CA TYR A 564 21.82 -11.78 21.03
C TYR A 564 22.12 -10.31 21.34
N THR A 565 21.12 -9.45 21.17
CA THR A 565 21.17 -8.03 21.58
C THR A 565 21.43 -7.87 23.08
N GLU A 566 22.04 -6.74 23.47
CA GLU A 566 22.31 -6.44 24.88
C GLU A 566 21.02 -6.30 25.70
N LYS A 567 19.96 -5.72 25.10
CA LYS A 567 18.64 -5.60 25.74
C LYS A 567 18.07 -6.96 26.13
N TRP A 568 18.21 -7.95 25.25
CA TRP A 568 17.78 -9.31 25.52
C TRP A 568 18.63 -9.98 26.61
N LYS A 569 19.96 -9.84 26.54
CA LYS A 569 20.87 -10.40 27.57
C LYS A 569 20.54 -9.86 28.95
N GLN A 570 20.30 -8.55 29.05
CA GLN A 570 19.90 -7.90 30.30
C GLN A 570 18.60 -8.51 30.85
N ALA A 571 17.55 -8.61 30.03
CA ALA A 571 16.27 -9.17 30.46
C ALA A 571 16.38 -10.63 30.93
N VAL A 572 17.19 -11.44 30.25
CA VAL A 572 17.44 -12.84 30.63
C VAL A 572 18.17 -12.95 31.96
N VAL A 573 19.13 -12.05 32.22
CA VAL A 573 19.81 -11.98 33.52
C VAL A 573 18.84 -11.52 34.62
N GLU A 574 17.97 -10.55 34.33
CA GLU A 574 16.97 -10.06 35.30
C GLU A 574 15.91 -11.12 35.64
N ASP A 575 15.47 -11.93 34.67
CA ASP A 575 14.47 -12.98 34.87
C ASP A 575 15.06 -14.27 35.50
N HIS A 576 16.22 -14.73 35.02
CA HIS A 576 16.77 -16.05 35.38
C HIS A 576 18.30 -16.09 35.58
N GLY A 577 18.94 -14.94 35.83
CA GLY A 577 20.39 -14.81 35.90
C GLY A 577 21.07 -15.72 36.92
N ASP A 578 20.49 -15.91 38.10
CA ASP A 578 21.08 -16.74 39.17
C ASP A 578 21.33 -18.19 38.75
N VAL A 579 20.49 -18.72 37.86
CA VAL A 579 20.59 -20.09 37.34
C VAL A 579 21.52 -20.16 36.13
N LEU A 580 21.51 -19.12 35.29
CA LEU A 580 22.31 -19.07 34.06
C LEU A 580 23.76 -18.63 34.29
N GLU A 581 24.05 -17.99 35.42
CA GLU A 581 25.39 -17.54 35.78
C GLU A 581 26.35 -18.73 35.87
N VAL A 582 27.45 -18.66 35.10
CA VAL A 582 28.54 -19.64 35.18
C VAL A 582 29.22 -19.47 36.53
N LYS A 583 28.99 -20.43 37.44
CA LYS A 583 29.74 -20.51 38.70
C LYS A 583 31.15 -21.02 38.38
N GLU A 584 32.16 -20.44 39.02
CA GLU A 584 33.55 -20.90 38.88
C GLU A 584 33.62 -22.43 39.05
N PRO A 585 34.46 -23.14 38.28
CA PRO A 585 34.63 -24.57 38.47
C PRO A 585 35.00 -24.84 39.93
N LEU A 586 34.30 -25.78 40.56
CA LEU A 586 34.70 -26.30 41.86
C LEU A 586 36.15 -26.81 41.72
N PRO A 587 37.03 -26.46 42.69
CA PRO A 587 38.46 -26.74 42.62
C PRO A 587 38.81 -28.23 42.46
#